data_AF-X1RFU7-F1
#
_entry.id   AF-X1RFU7-F1
#
_cell.length_a   1.000
_cell.length_b   1.000
_cell.length_c   1.000
_cell.angle_alpha   90.00
_cell.angle_beta   90.00
_cell.angle_gamma   90.00
#
_symmetry.space_group_name_H-M   'P 1'
#
loop_
_entity.id
_entity.type
_entity.pdbx_description
1 polymer ?
#
loop_
_entity_poly.entity_id
_entity_poly.type
_entity_poly.pdbx_seq_one_letter_code
_entity_poly.pdbx_strand_id
1 'polypeptide(L)'
;MRKRYRPIDLSGIKTYLLKERKNKVEVGDFAKICATNTSFGEFINSLPRILAGNDFRAVVGAAAETYRNNRPIIFAIGAHVIKCGLSLIIIDLIKRGIVDTVAVAYMADLRVSLHTFCKAR
;
A
#
# COMPACT_ATOMS: atom_id res chain seq x y z
N MET A 1 -30.45 43.06 3.87
CA MET A 1 -30.64 41.62 3.52
C MET A 1 -31.11 40.86 4.75
N ARG A 2 -32.27 40.19 4.67
CA ARG A 2 -32.84 39.41 5.79
C ARG A 2 -32.18 38.02 5.79
N LYS A 3 -31.47 37.64 6.87
CA LYS A 3 -30.82 36.32 6.97
C LYS A 3 -31.90 35.23 7.05
N ARG A 4 -31.81 34.23 6.15
CA ARG A 4 -32.76 33.11 6.01
C ARG A 4 -32.76 32.14 7.21
N TYR A 5 -31.72 32.18 8.06
CA TYR A 5 -31.55 31.30 9.21
C TYR A 5 -31.12 32.08 10.45
N ARG A 6 -31.57 31.62 11.63
CA ARG A 6 -31.11 32.13 12.93
C ARG A 6 -29.69 31.60 13.22
N PRO A 7 -28.79 32.44 13.75
CA PRO A 7 -27.47 31.98 14.20
C PRO A 7 -27.61 30.88 15.26
N ILE A 8 -26.70 29.90 15.23
CA ILE A 8 -26.63 28.84 16.22
C ILE A 8 -26.18 29.42 17.57
N ASP A 9 -26.78 28.98 18.67
CA ASP A 9 -26.35 29.36 20.02
C ASP A 9 -25.10 28.56 20.41
N LEU A 10 -24.03 29.27 20.77
CA LEU A 10 -22.72 28.70 21.11
C LEU A 10 -22.50 28.67 22.64
N SER A 11 -23.46 29.11 23.46
CA SER A 11 -23.35 29.23 24.91
C SER A 11 -23.01 27.90 25.62
N GLY A 12 -23.40 26.76 25.03
CA GLY A 12 -23.15 25.42 25.56
C GLY A 12 -21.85 24.74 25.10
N ILE A 13 -20.99 25.43 24.33
CA ILE A 13 -19.77 24.81 23.80
C ILE A 13 -18.71 24.67 24.89
N LYS A 14 -18.25 23.43 25.12
CA LYS A 14 -17.05 23.14 25.92
C LYS A 14 -15.82 23.11 25.02
N THR A 15 -14.84 23.95 25.32
CA THR A 15 -13.54 23.92 24.65
C THR A 15 -12.57 23.05 25.44
N TYR A 16 -11.55 22.53 24.75
CA TYR A 16 -10.45 21.78 25.34
C TYR A 16 -9.15 22.22 24.66
N LEU A 17 -8.02 22.01 25.32
CA LEU A 17 -6.74 22.43 24.76
C LEU A 17 -6.36 21.51 23.60
N LEU A 18 -5.93 22.09 22.48
CA LEU A 18 -5.56 21.30 21.29
C LEU A 18 -4.44 20.28 21.60
N LYS A 19 -3.56 20.60 22.55
CA LYS A 19 -2.49 19.69 23.02
C LYS A 19 -2.99 18.41 23.69
N GLU A 20 -4.21 18.41 24.23
CA GLU A 20 -4.83 17.26 24.91
C GLU A 20 -5.52 16.32 23.92
N ARG A 21 -5.64 16.75 22.66
CA ARG A 21 -6.25 15.95 21.60
C ARG A 21 -5.35 14.78 21.24
N LYS A 22 -5.86 13.56 21.40
CA LYS A 22 -5.24 12.39 20.77
C LYS A 22 -5.36 12.52 19.25
N ASN A 23 -4.25 12.75 18.57
CA ASN A 23 -4.19 12.82 17.11
C ASN A 23 -3.88 11.42 16.54
N LYS A 24 -4.45 11.10 15.39
CA LYS A 24 -4.13 9.86 14.65
C LYS A 24 -2.85 9.98 13.82
N VAL A 25 -2.35 11.20 13.65
CA VAL A 25 -1.24 11.56 12.79
C VAL A 25 -0.41 12.61 13.51
N GLU A 26 0.90 12.46 13.45
CA GLU A 26 1.87 13.41 13.97
C GLU A 26 2.76 13.96 12.84
N VAL A 27 3.47 15.06 13.09
CA VAL A 27 4.36 15.67 12.08
C VAL A 27 5.45 14.69 11.63
N GLY A 28 5.85 13.76 12.50
CA GLY A 28 6.80 12.70 12.18
C GLY A 28 6.30 11.69 11.14
N ASP A 29 4.97 11.60 10.93
CA ASP A 29 4.37 10.71 9.93
C ASP A 29 4.34 11.33 8.54
N PHE A 30 4.67 12.62 8.41
CA PHE A 30 4.63 13.32 7.14
C PHE A 30 5.74 12.86 6.21
N ALA A 31 5.53 13.10 4.92
CA ALA A 31 6.55 12.86 3.92
C ALA A 31 7.76 13.77 4.18
N LYS A 32 8.96 13.27 3.86
CA LYS A 32 10.19 14.07 3.84
C LYS A 32 10.47 14.53 2.42
N ILE A 33 11.05 15.71 2.28
CA ILE A 33 11.53 16.19 0.98
C ILE A 33 12.69 15.30 0.55
N CYS A 34 12.55 14.66 -0.61
CA CYS A 34 13.55 13.79 -1.19
C CYS A 34 14.46 14.59 -2.12
N ALA A 35 15.79 14.54 -1.92
CA ALA A 35 16.73 15.22 -2.80
C ALA A 35 16.87 14.48 -4.15
N THR A 36 17.31 15.21 -5.18
CA THR A 36 17.40 14.71 -6.57
C THR A 36 18.40 13.56 -6.77
N ASN A 37 19.39 13.40 -5.88
CA ASN A 37 20.41 12.35 -5.93
C ASN A 37 20.28 11.36 -4.75
N THR A 38 19.05 10.91 -4.47
CA THR A 38 18.78 9.95 -3.40
C THR A 38 18.70 8.53 -3.93
N SER A 39 19.08 7.57 -3.10
CA SER A 39 18.86 6.16 -3.38
C SER A 39 17.36 5.84 -3.42
N PHE A 40 16.98 4.78 -4.13
CA PHE A 40 15.58 4.35 -4.15
C PHE A 40 15.05 4.00 -2.74
N GLY A 41 15.91 3.47 -1.86
CA GLY A 41 15.56 3.20 -0.46
C GLY A 41 15.25 4.48 0.32
N GLU A 42 16.01 5.55 0.11
CA GLU A 42 15.75 6.86 0.70
C GLU A 42 14.45 7.48 0.15
N PHE A 43 14.19 7.35 -1.14
CA PHE A 43 12.90 7.74 -1.73
C PHE A 43 11.75 7.01 -1.05
N ILE A 44 11.82 5.68 -0.93
CA ILE A 44 10.79 4.92 -0.22
C ILE A 44 10.69 5.41 1.22
N ASN A 45 11.79 5.65 1.94
CA ASN A 45 11.80 6.19 3.32
C ASN A 45 11.27 7.62 3.45
N SER A 46 11.26 8.39 2.37
CA SER A 46 10.69 9.74 2.32
C SER A 46 9.15 9.73 2.26
N LEU A 47 8.53 8.63 1.83
CA LEU A 47 7.07 8.50 1.76
C LEU A 47 6.42 8.63 3.16
N PRO A 48 5.23 9.26 3.26
CA PRO A 48 4.55 9.46 4.53
C PRO A 48 4.23 8.12 5.19
N ARG A 49 4.25 8.10 6.52
CA ARG A 49 3.86 6.95 7.34
C ARG A 49 2.37 7.00 7.69
N ILE A 50 1.55 7.19 6.67
CA ILE A 50 0.10 7.41 6.81
C ILE A 50 -0.62 6.61 5.73
N LEU A 51 -1.68 5.88 6.13
CA LEU A 51 -2.56 5.13 5.22
C LEU A 51 -1.76 4.24 4.26
N ALA A 52 -1.93 4.42 2.96
CA ALA A 52 -1.26 3.66 1.91
C ALA A 52 0.28 3.68 2.01
N GLY A 53 0.87 4.73 2.59
CA GLY A 53 2.32 4.79 2.83
C GLY A 53 2.79 3.80 3.90
N ASN A 54 1.97 3.51 4.92
CA ASN A 54 2.20 2.44 5.87
C ASN A 54 1.86 1.07 5.28
N ASP A 55 0.71 0.95 4.61
CA ASP A 55 0.26 -0.32 4.03
C ASP A 55 1.27 -0.85 3.02
N PHE A 56 1.80 0.03 2.15
CA PHE A 56 2.83 -0.32 1.19
C PHE A 56 4.07 -0.91 1.86
N ARG A 57 4.59 -0.25 2.91
CA ARG A 57 5.76 -0.74 3.65
C ARG A 57 5.48 -2.05 4.36
N ALA A 58 4.30 -2.20 4.95
CA ALA A 58 3.90 -3.43 5.62
C ALA A 58 3.88 -4.61 4.64
N VAL A 59 3.28 -4.43 3.45
CA VAL A 59 3.25 -5.46 2.41
C VAL A 59 4.65 -5.77 1.89
N VAL A 60 5.46 -4.77 1.57
CA VAL A 60 6.84 -4.97 1.09
C VAL A 60 7.70 -5.67 2.14
N GLY A 61 7.59 -5.25 3.40
CA GLY A 61 8.31 -5.86 4.52
C GLY A 61 7.92 -7.32 4.73
N ALA A 62 6.61 -7.61 4.75
CA ALA A 62 6.10 -8.97 4.89
C ALA A 62 6.54 -9.86 3.71
N ALA A 63 6.49 -9.36 2.48
CA ALA A 63 6.96 -10.09 1.31
C ALA A 63 8.47 -10.38 1.38
N ALA A 64 9.29 -9.38 1.74
CA ALA A 64 10.74 -9.55 1.85
C ALA A 64 11.14 -10.51 2.98
N GLU A 65 10.44 -10.48 4.12
CA GLU A 65 10.65 -11.44 5.20
C GLU A 65 10.22 -12.86 4.81
N THR A 66 9.04 -13.00 4.20
CA THR A 66 8.52 -14.29 3.73
C THR A 66 9.46 -14.93 2.72
N TYR A 67 9.98 -14.14 1.78
CA TYR A 67 10.97 -14.57 0.81
C TYR A 67 12.29 -15.04 1.46
N ARG A 68 12.83 -14.24 2.41
CA ARG A 68 14.06 -14.60 3.15
C ARG A 68 13.91 -15.86 3.98
N ASN A 69 12.70 -16.12 4.47
CA ASN A 69 12.37 -17.30 5.25
C ASN A 69 11.96 -18.51 4.39
N ASN A 70 12.15 -18.47 3.07
CA ASN A 70 11.80 -19.53 2.12
C ASN A 70 10.33 -19.99 2.23
N ARG A 71 9.42 -19.05 2.49
CA ARG A 71 7.99 -19.32 2.55
C ARG A 71 7.31 -18.89 1.24
N PRO A 72 6.24 -19.59 0.82
CA PRO A 72 5.58 -19.28 -0.44
C PRO A 72 4.84 -17.94 -0.41
N ILE A 73 4.92 -17.20 -1.50
CA ILE A 73 4.22 -15.93 -1.75
C ILE A 73 3.23 -16.12 -2.90
N ILE A 74 1.95 -15.86 -2.61
CA ILE A 74 0.86 -15.98 -3.58
C ILE A 74 0.27 -14.60 -3.88
N PHE A 75 0.21 -14.24 -5.15
CA PHE A 75 -0.44 -13.00 -5.60
C PHE A 75 -1.89 -13.28 -5.98
N ALA A 76 -2.85 -12.76 -5.21
CA ALA A 76 -4.26 -12.74 -5.58
C ALA A 76 -4.59 -11.37 -6.20
N ILE A 77 -4.74 -11.31 -7.52
CA ILE A 77 -4.89 -10.06 -8.28
C ILE A 77 -6.14 -10.07 -9.16
N GLY A 78 -6.66 -8.88 -9.44
CA GLY A 78 -7.72 -8.70 -10.44
C GLY A 78 -7.17 -8.42 -11.84
N ALA A 79 -8.02 -8.55 -12.86
CA ALA A 79 -7.68 -8.25 -14.26
C ALA A 79 -7.10 -6.84 -14.51
N HIS A 80 -7.33 -5.89 -13.60
CA HIS A 80 -6.79 -4.53 -13.69
C HIS A 80 -5.27 -4.49 -13.65
N VAL A 81 -4.64 -5.42 -12.93
CA VAL A 81 -3.17 -5.50 -12.86
C VAL A 81 -2.58 -5.88 -14.22
N ILE A 82 -3.20 -6.85 -14.88
CA ILE A 82 -2.79 -7.38 -16.19
C ILE A 82 -3.03 -6.35 -17.29
N LYS A 83 -4.23 -5.75 -17.34
CA LYS A 83 -4.59 -4.77 -18.39
C LYS A 83 -3.73 -3.50 -18.35
N CYS A 84 -3.20 -3.14 -17.18
CA CYS A 84 -2.28 -2.02 -17.01
C CYS A 84 -0.83 -2.37 -17.41
N GLY A 85 -0.58 -3.55 -18.00
CA GLY A 85 0.72 -3.95 -18.52
C GLY A 85 1.70 -4.51 -17.47
N LEU A 86 1.25 -4.79 -16.25
CA LEU A 86 2.13 -5.26 -15.17
C LEU A 86 2.48 -6.76 -15.26
N SER A 87 1.94 -7.47 -16.25
CA SER A 87 2.17 -8.89 -16.46
C SER A 87 3.66 -9.24 -16.58
N LEU A 88 4.45 -8.42 -17.26
CA LEU A 88 5.89 -8.67 -17.43
C LEU A 88 6.66 -8.60 -16.10
N ILE A 89 6.25 -7.70 -15.21
CA ILE A 89 6.84 -7.59 -13.88
C ILE A 89 6.48 -8.81 -13.03
N ILE A 90 5.22 -9.26 -13.08
CA ILE A 90 4.79 -10.48 -12.38
C ILE A 90 5.57 -11.69 -12.89
N ILE A 91 5.73 -11.83 -14.20
CA ILE A 91 6.51 -12.93 -14.80
C ILE A 91 7.97 -12.88 -14.34
N ASP A 92 8.58 -11.70 -14.27
CA ASP A 92 9.96 -11.54 -13.76
C ASP A 92 10.06 -11.97 -12.29
N LEU A 93 9.09 -11.60 -11.44
CA LEU A 93 9.05 -12.01 -10.04
C LEU A 93 8.90 -13.54 -9.88
N ILE A 94 8.11 -14.18 -10.73
CA ILE A 94 7.98 -15.65 -10.76
C ILE A 94 9.30 -16.29 -11.19
N LYS A 95 9.95 -15.79 -12.25
CA LYS A 95 11.23 -16.32 -12.73
C LYS A 95 12.35 -16.20 -11.69
N ARG A 96 12.33 -15.15 -10.87
CA ARG A 96 13.25 -14.96 -9.74
C ARG A 96 12.89 -15.82 -8.51
N GLY A 97 11.76 -16.53 -8.54
CA GLY A 97 11.24 -17.31 -7.43
C GLY A 97 10.78 -16.45 -6.24
N ILE A 98 10.47 -15.18 -6.46
CA ILE A 98 9.93 -14.29 -5.42
C ILE A 98 8.44 -14.54 -5.24
N VAL A 99 7.72 -14.82 -6.33
CA VAL A 99 6.29 -15.15 -6.32
C VAL A 99 6.14 -16.59 -6.80
N ASP A 100 5.50 -17.42 -5.99
CA ASP A 100 5.32 -18.85 -6.26
C ASP A 100 4.07 -19.12 -7.10
N THR A 101 3.00 -18.35 -6.88
CA THR A 101 1.72 -18.58 -7.55
C THR A 101 0.95 -17.28 -7.72
N VAL A 102 0.16 -17.20 -8.79
CA VAL A 102 -0.74 -16.08 -9.06
C VAL A 102 -2.17 -16.60 -9.22
N ALA A 103 -3.09 -16.10 -8.42
CA ALA A 103 -4.53 -16.32 -8.54
C ALA A 103 -5.16 -15.06 -9.14
N VAL A 104 -5.79 -15.19 -10.31
CA VAL A 104 -6.42 -14.06 -11.01
C VAL A 104 -7.94 -14.19 -10.94
N ALA A 105 -8.60 -13.22 -10.33
CA ALA A 105 -10.05 -13.13 -10.38
C ALA A 105 -10.47 -12.42 -11.69
N TYR A 106 -11.47 -13.00 -12.39
CA TYR A 106 -12.17 -12.46 -13.57
C TYR A 106 -11.32 -12.12 -14.81
N MET A 107 -10.88 -13.15 -15.53
CA MET A 107 -10.93 -13.19 -17.01
C MET A 107 -11.34 -14.59 -17.43
N ALA A 108 -12.51 -14.72 -18.06
CA ALA A 108 -12.77 -15.85 -18.95
C ALA A 108 -11.74 -15.75 -20.10
N ASP A 109 -10.97 -16.81 -20.34
CA ASP A 109 -9.99 -16.94 -21.43
C ASP A 109 -8.67 -16.17 -21.38
N LEU A 110 -8.07 -16.06 -20.19
CA LEU A 110 -6.61 -16.22 -20.12
C LEU A 110 -6.31 -17.56 -19.46
N ARG A 111 -6.15 -18.62 -20.27
CA ARG A 111 -5.45 -19.84 -19.83
C ARG A 111 -3.97 -19.51 -19.62
N VAL A 112 -3.66 -18.71 -18.62
CA VAL A 112 -2.39 -18.81 -17.93
C VAL A 112 -2.55 -20.00 -16.99
N SER A 113 -2.47 -21.20 -17.57
CA SER A 113 -2.24 -22.41 -16.77
C SER A 113 -0.78 -22.36 -16.32
N LEU A 114 -0.46 -21.46 -15.39
CA LEU A 114 0.73 -21.57 -14.56
C LEU A 114 0.40 -22.59 -13.47
N HIS A 115 0.23 -23.84 -13.89
CA HIS A 115 0.46 -24.97 -13.00
C HIS A 115 1.98 -25.01 -12.80
N THR A 116 2.47 -24.15 -11.93
CA THR A 116 3.84 -24.24 -11.44
C THR A 116 3.71 -24.41 -9.94
N PHE A 117 3.45 -25.67 -9.56
CA PHE A 117 4.12 -26.25 -8.40
C PHE A 117 5.61 -26.00 -8.62
N CYS A 118 6.09 -24.81 -8.27
CA CYS A 118 7.51 -24.59 -8.07
C CYS A 118 7.81 -25.45 -6.84
N LYS A 119 8.38 -26.63 -7.12
CA LYS A 119 8.84 -27.60 -6.14
C LYS A 119 9.47 -26.83 -4.99
N ALA A 120 8.93 -27.05 -3.78
CA ALA A 120 9.33 -26.41 -2.54
C ALA A 120 10.85 -26.13 -2.54
N ARG A 121 11.21 -24.87 -2.28
CA ARG A 121 12.55 -24.51 -1.81
C ARG A 121 12.89 -25.30 -0.56
#